data_AF-A0A6P5MYR1-F1
#
_entry.id   AF-A0A6P5MYR1-F1
#
_cell.length_a   1.000
_cell.length_b   1.000
_cell.length_c   1.000
_cell.angle_alpha   90.00
_cell.angle_beta   90.00
_cell.angle_gamma   90.00
#
_symmetry.space_group_name_H-M   'P 1'
#
loop_
_entity.id
_entity.type
_entity.pdbx_description
1 polymer ?
#
loop_
_entity_poly.entity_id
_entity_poly.type
_entity_poly.pdbx_seq_one_letter_code
_entity_poly.pdbx_strand_id
1 'polypeptide(L)'
;MMSKDITSFDPKQASVPISYPLKTLKELESRSYLDSFPYHFNKASVPLIQTTSSSSNRGKILVCHDMAGGYLDDNYVQGGTNSDAYSLWHWYLIDSFVYFSHNLVTLPPVTWTNTAHRHAVKLNMEVDLDSVQIPNLKEFVNHLTLTMHSSVPGSLLIWYHS
;
A
#
# COMPACT_ATOMS: atom_id res chain seq x y z
N MET A 1 -0.11 -16.23 -34.75
CA MET A 1 -0.34 -14.95 -34.03
C MET A 1 0.86 -14.74 -33.13
N MET A 2 1.66 -13.71 -33.41
CA MET A 2 2.92 -13.43 -32.69
C MET A 2 2.63 -13.16 -31.21
N SER A 3 3.39 -13.82 -30.33
CA SER A 3 3.52 -13.47 -28.93
C SER A 3 3.89 -12.00 -28.83
N LYS A 4 3.03 -11.19 -28.21
CA LYS A 4 3.44 -9.86 -27.74
C LYS A 4 4.53 -10.10 -26.71
N ASP A 5 5.78 -9.83 -27.07
CA ASP A 5 6.85 -9.70 -26.10
C ASP A 5 6.39 -8.72 -25.02
N ILE A 6 6.33 -9.21 -23.79
CA ILE A 6 6.07 -8.39 -22.60
C ILE A 6 7.26 -7.45 -22.52
N THR A 7 7.08 -6.21 -22.96
CA THR A 7 8.03 -5.13 -22.70
C THR A 7 8.24 -5.08 -21.19
N SER A 8 9.44 -5.48 -20.74
CA SER A 8 9.85 -5.39 -19.34
C SER A 8 9.59 -3.96 -18.86
N PHE A 9 8.82 -3.81 -17.77
CA PHE A 9 8.55 -2.51 -17.16
C PHE A 9 9.87 -1.89 -16.66
N ASP A 10 10.28 -0.77 -17.26
CA ASP A 10 11.42 0.02 -16.80
C ASP A 10 10.90 1.27 -16.06
N PRO A 11 11.04 1.34 -14.73
CA PRO A 11 10.53 2.46 -13.92
C PRO A 11 11.27 3.78 -14.18
N LYS A 12 12.40 3.78 -14.88
CA LYS A 12 13.13 5.01 -15.24
C LYS A 12 12.62 5.65 -16.53
N GLN A 13 11.88 4.91 -17.34
CA GLN A 13 11.37 5.42 -18.62
C GLN A 13 9.99 6.06 -18.47
N ALA A 14 9.79 7.16 -19.22
CA ALA A 14 8.49 7.79 -19.31
C ALA A 14 7.46 6.82 -19.90
N SER A 15 6.35 6.65 -19.20
CA SER A 15 5.30 5.69 -19.52
C SER A 15 3.96 6.13 -18.92
N VAL A 16 2.89 5.38 -19.16
CA VAL A 16 1.65 5.56 -18.40
C VAL A 16 1.97 5.32 -16.92
N PRO A 17 1.75 6.29 -16.02
CA PRO A 17 2.14 6.15 -14.63
C PRO A 17 1.28 5.08 -13.95
N ILE A 18 1.95 4.10 -13.36
CA ILE A 18 1.35 3.01 -12.60
C ILE A 18 1.95 2.95 -11.19
N SER A 19 1.18 2.43 -10.25
CA SER A 19 1.64 1.94 -8.95
C SER A 19 2.24 0.55 -9.12
N TYR A 20 3.31 0.25 -8.40
CA TYR A 20 3.98 -1.03 -8.46
C TYR A 20 4.69 -1.35 -7.14
N PRO A 21 4.88 -2.64 -6.80
CA PRO A 21 5.52 -3.07 -5.56
C PRO A 21 7.04 -3.06 -5.66
N LEU A 22 7.72 -3.24 -4.52
CA LEU A 22 9.12 -3.64 -4.47
C LEU A 22 9.18 -5.13 -4.18
N LYS A 23 9.81 -5.89 -5.07
CA LYS A 23 9.80 -7.35 -5.06
C LYS A 23 11.00 -7.94 -4.33
N THR A 24 12.07 -7.16 -4.15
CA THR A 24 13.32 -7.63 -3.54
C THR A 24 13.86 -6.67 -2.50
N LEU A 25 14.61 -7.19 -1.53
CA LEU A 25 15.31 -6.35 -0.54
C LEU A 25 16.33 -5.42 -1.20
N LYS A 26 16.93 -5.82 -2.32
CA LYS A 26 17.84 -4.99 -3.11
C LYS A 26 17.13 -3.77 -3.69
N GLU A 27 15.92 -3.94 -4.21
CA GLU A 27 15.10 -2.81 -4.68
C GLU A 27 14.79 -1.85 -3.53
N LEU A 28 14.37 -2.38 -2.38
CA LEU A 28 14.10 -1.59 -1.18
C LEU A 28 15.34 -0.81 -0.71
N GLU A 29 16.48 -1.48 -0.58
CA GLU A 29 17.75 -0.89 -0.14
C GLU A 29 18.23 0.18 -1.13
N SER A 30 18.10 -0.07 -2.43
CA SER A 30 18.55 0.87 -3.48
C SER A 30 17.80 2.20 -3.45
N ARG A 31 16.60 2.24 -2.86
CA ARG A 31 15.68 3.39 -2.89
C ARG A 31 15.33 3.89 -4.29
N SER A 32 15.60 3.08 -5.32
CA SER A 32 15.41 3.45 -6.73
C SER A 32 13.96 3.79 -7.10
N TYR A 33 12.98 3.35 -6.30
CA TYR A 33 11.58 3.77 -6.42
C TYR A 33 11.43 5.30 -6.33
N LEU A 34 12.18 5.96 -5.45
CA LEU A 34 12.09 7.40 -5.22
C LEU A 34 12.59 8.21 -6.43
N ASP A 35 13.45 7.61 -7.25
CA ASP A 35 14.01 8.20 -8.47
C ASP A 35 13.27 7.75 -9.75
N SER A 36 12.18 6.98 -9.60
CA SER A 36 11.42 6.45 -10.72
C SER A 36 10.55 7.52 -11.38
N PHE A 37 10.27 7.37 -12.68
CA PHE A 37 9.35 8.23 -13.40
C PHE A 37 7.94 8.22 -12.77
N PRO A 38 7.34 7.07 -12.38
CA PRO A 38 6.01 7.06 -11.78
C PRO A 38 5.95 7.64 -10.35
N TYR A 39 7.08 7.82 -9.66
CA TYR A 39 7.12 8.23 -8.25
C TYR A 39 6.29 9.49 -7.96
N HIS A 40 6.43 10.52 -8.79
CA HIS A 40 5.75 11.79 -8.59
C HIS A 40 4.22 11.67 -8.68
N PHE A 41 3.72 10.71 -9.46
CA PHE A 41 2.29 10.44 -9.64
C PHE A 41 1.73 9.53 -8.54
N ASN A 42 2.59 8.73 -7.90
CA ASN A 42 2.22 7.82 -6.82
C ASN A 42 2.18 8.49 -5.43
N LYS A 43 2.45 9.80 -5.34
CA LYS A 43 2.29 10.55 -4.10
C LYS A 43 0.84 10.95 -3.89
N ALA A 44 0.30 10.60 -2.73
CA ALA A 44 -1.04 11.03 -2.33
C ALA A 44 -1.13 12.57 -2.35
N SER A 45 -2.18 13.08 -3.00
CA SER A 45 -2.47 14.51 -3.10
C SER A 45 -3.47 14.96 -2.05
N VAL A 46 -4.18 14.01 -1.44
CA VAL A 46 -5.16 14.27 -0.38
C VAL A 46 -4.47 14.12 0.97
N PRO A 47 -4.51 15.14 1.86
CA PRO A 47 -4.03 14.98 3.22
C PRO A 47 -4.94 14.04 4.01
N LEU A 48 -4.37 13.25 4.92
CA LEU A 48 -5.15 12.42 5.82
C LEU A 48 -6.05 13.31 6.68
N ILE A 49 -7.36 13.12 6.56
CA ILE A 49 -8.32 13.78 7.45
C ILE A 49 -8.24 13.08 8.80
N GLN A 50 -7.73 13.77 9.82
CA GLN A 50 -7.79 13.28 11.19
C GLN A 50 -9.21 13.49 11.70
N THR A 51 -10.03 12.44 11.68
CA THR A 51 -11.26 12.46 12.46
C THR A 51 -10.87 12.47 13.94
N THR A 52 -11.33 13.47 14.69
CA THR A 52 -11.30 13.42 16.16
C THR A 52 -11.91 12.09 16.54
N SER A 53 -11.12 11.22 17.17
CA SER A 53 -11.55 9.90 17.62
C SER A 53 -12.66 10.08 18.65
N SER A 54 -13.89 10.29 18.19
CA SER A 54 -15.07 10.12 19.00
C SER A 54 -14.98 8.67 19.46
N SER A 55 -14.96 8.46 20.78
CA SER A 55 -15.06 7.16 21.41
C SER A 55 -16.44 6.56 21.13
N SER A 56 -16.73 6.31 19.86
CA SER A 56 -17.98 5.70 19.43
C SER A 56 -17.92 4.27 19.93
N ASN A 57 -18.92 3.87 20.71
CA ASN A 57 -19.07 2.52 21.25
C ASN A 57 -19.42 1.47 20.15
N ARG A 58 -19.12 1.78 18.88
CA ARG A 58 -19.36 0.90 17.73
C ARG A 58 -18.15 -0.02 17.52
N GLY A 59 -18.41 -1.21 16.99
CA GLY A 59 -17.34 -2.07 16.47
C GLY A 59 -16.57 -1.37 15.35
N LYS A 60 -15.25 -1.52 15.35
CA LYS A 60 -14.38 -1.02 14.28
C LYS A 60 -14.30 -2.03 13.15
N ILE A 61 -14.31 -1.55 11.91
CA ILE A 61 -14.26 -2.40 10.71
C ILE A 61 -12.92 -2.19 10.03
N LEU A 62 -12.19 -3.29 9.81
CA LEU A 62 -11.03 -3.34 8.93
C LEU A 62 -11.43 -4.04 7.63
N VAL A 63 -11.12 -3.43 6.49
CA VAL A 63 -11.25 -4.07 5.18
C VAL A 63 -9.85 -4.45 4.69
N CYS A 64 -9.67 -5.72 4.33
CA CYS A 64 -8.47 -6.21 3.67
C CYS A 64 -8.76 -6.46 2.19
N HIS A 65 -8.12 -5.68 1.31
CA HIS A 65 -8.16 -5.86 -0.13
C HIS A 65 -7.06 -6.85 -0.52
N ASP A 66 -7.40 -8.14 -0.44
CA ASP A 66 -6.57 -9.28 -0.80
C ASP A 66 -6.93 -9.77 -2.21
N MET A 67 -6.39 -9.07 -3.20
CA MET A 67 -6.58 -9.42 -4.60
C MET A 67 -5.31 -10.10 -5.12
N ALA A 68 -5.44 -11.37 -5.52
CA ALA A 68 -4.32 -12.20 -5.96
C ALA A 68 -3.40 -11.48 -6.97
N GLY A 69 -2.13 -11.35 -6.62
CA GLY A 69 -1.09 -10.67 -7.39
C GLY A 69 -0.99 -9.16 -7.19
N GLY A 70 -2.08 -8.52 -6.75
CA GLY A 70 -2.19 -7.07 -6.58
C GLY A 70 -1.89 -6.26 -7.84
N TYR A 71 -2.13 -4.94 -7.78
CA TYR A 71 -1.75 -3.98 -8.81
C TYR A 71 -2.27 -4.39 -10.20
N LEU A 72 -3.53 -4.84 -10.24
CA LEU A 72 -4.21 -5.27 -11.45
C LEU A 72 -4.84 -4.05 -12.12
N ASP A 73 -6.16 -3.95 -12.17
CA ASP A 73 -6.87 -2.77 -12.68
C ASP A 73 -6.68 -1.53 -11.81
N ASP A 74 -6.27 -1.71 -10.56
CA ASP A 74 -6.10 -0.67 -9.56
C ASP A 74 -4.67 -0.09 -9.51
N ASN A 75 -3.77 -0.53 -10.38
CA ASN A 75 -2.44 0.05 -10.48
C ASN A 75 -2.41 1.43 -11.16
N TYR A 76 -3.44 1.78 -11.94
CA TYR A 76 -3.45 3.04 -12.67
C TYR A 76 -3.71 4.20 -11.70
N VAL A 77 -2.79 5.17 -11.69
CA VAL A 77 -2.80 6.27 -10.71
C VAL A 77 -4.02 7.20 -10.79
N GLN A 78 -4.79 7.12 -11.88
CA GLN A 78 -6.02 7.88 -12.11
C GLN A 78 -7.24 6.98 -12.39
N GLY A 79 -7.13 5.68 -12.06
CA GLY A 79 -8.14 4.68 -12.40
C GLY A 79 -8.01 4.16 -13.84
N GLY A 80 -8.66 3.03 -14.08
CA GLY A 80 -8.71 2.38 -15.38
C GLY A 80 -10.06 2.53 -16.08
N THR A 81 -10.22 1.86 -17.22
CA THR A 81 -11.47 1.84 -18.00
C THR A 81 -12.31 0.58 -17.75
N ASN A 82 -11.84 -0.34 -16.89
CA ASN A 82 -12.56 -1.57 -16.59
C ASN A 82 -13.72 -1.28 -15.62
N SER A 83 -14.96 -1.39 -16.10
CA SER A 83 -16.17 -1.20 -15.27
C SER A 83 -16.36 -2.28 -14.22
N ASP A 84 -15.75 -3.45 -14.41
CA ASP A 84 -15.88 -4.61 -13.52
C ASP A 84 -14.74 -4.65 -12.49
N ALA A 85 -13.85 -3.65 -12.49
CA ALA A 85 -12.79 -3.53 -11.51
C ALA A 85 -13.35 -3.41 -10.08
N TYR A 86 -12.67 -4.03 -9.12
CA TYR A 86 -13.09 -4.00 -7.73
C TYR A 86 -13.21 -2.55 -7.24
N SER A 87 -14.37 -2.23 -6.68
CA SER A 87 -14.71 -0.90 -6.19
C SER A 87 -15.28 -1.00 -4.78
N LEU A 88 -14.81 -0.12 -3.89
CA LEU A 88 -15.29 -0.02 -2.52
C LEU A 88 -16.09 1.27 -2.36
N TRP A 89 -17.33 1.16 -1.89
CA TRP A 89 -18.27 2.31 -1.82
C TRP A 89 -18.53 2.79 -0.39
N HIS A 90 -18.65 1.86 0.56
CA HIS A 90 -19.06 2.16 1.94
C HIS A 90 -17.91 2.57 2.85
N TRP A 91 -17.00 3.42 2.35
CA TRP A 91 -15.81 3.89 3.08
C TRP A 91 -16.12 4.50 4.45
N TYR A 92 -17.29 5.14 4.61
CA TYR A 92 -17.72 5.75 5.86
C TYR A 92 -17.97 4.75 7.02
N LEU A 93 -18.07 3.45 6.73
CA LEU A 93 -18.18 2.40 7.75
C LEU A 93 -16.81 1.84 8.17
N ILE A 94 -15.76 2.15 7.41
CA ILE A 94 -14.44 1.55 7.52
C ILE A 94 -13.56 2.40 8.41
N ASP A 95 -12.84 1.76 9.33
CA ASP A 95 -11.87 2.41 10.22
C ASP A 95 -10.43 2.21 9.74
N SER A 96 -10.15 1.06 9.13
CA SER A 96 -8.82 0.71 8.59
C SER A 96 -8.96 -0.03 7.26
N PHE A 97 -8.06 0.25 6.31
CA PHE A 97 -8.04 -0.38 4.99
C PHE A 97 -6.64 -0.90 4.71
N VAL A 98 -6.54 -2.19 4.42
CA VAL A 98 -5.30 -2.87 4.11
C VAL A 98 -5.31 -3.18 2.63
N TYR A 99 -4.27 -2.74 1.92
CA TYR A 99 -4.03 -3.15 0.55
C TYR A 99 -3.01 -4.29 0.56
N PHE A 100 -3.45 -5.48 0.20
CA PHE A 100 -2.68 -6.71 0.29
C PHE A 100 -2.33 -7.18 -1.13
N SER A 101 -1.03 -7.33 -1.42
CA SER A 101 -0.56 -7.50 -2.80
C SER A 101 0.27 -8.76 -3.06
N HIS A 102 0.60 -9.56 -2.04
CA HIS A 102 1.51 -10.70 -2.15
C HIS A 102 2.92 -10.35 -2.67
N ASN A 103 3.41 -9.13 -2.42
CA ASN A 103 4.79 -8.72 -2.75
C ASN A 103 5.54 -8.29 -1.49
N LEU A 104 6.87 -8.45 -1.51
CA LEU A 104 7.76 -8.22 -0.36
C LEU A 104 7.55 -6.86 0.33
N VAL A 105 7.48 -5.77 -0.43
CA VAL A 105 7.07 -4.46 0.10
C VAL A 105 6.03 -3.86 -0.82
N THR A 106 4.87 -3.61 -0.24
CA THR A 106 3.69 -3.13 -0.95
C THR A 106 3.49 -1.65 -0.68
N LEU A 107 3.59 -0.80 -1.72
CA LEU A 107 3.16 0.59 -1.63
C LEU A 107 1.73 0.71 -2.20
N PRO A 108 0.71 1.00 -1.38
CA PRO A 108 -0.67 0.99 -1.84
C PRO A 108 -0.87 1.96 -3.02
N PRO A 109 -1.64 1.58 -4.06
CA PRO A 109 -1.94 2.49 -5.15
C PRO A 109 -2.49 3.83 -4.67
N VAL A 110 -2.08 4.90 -5.36
CA VAL A 110 -2.37 6.27 -4.93
C VAL A 110 -3.87 6.59 -4.94
N THR A 111 -4.64 5.92 -5.79
CA THR A 111 -6.12 6.00 -5.85
C THR A 111 -6.75 5.51 -4.55
N TRP A 112 -6.31 4.35 -4.04
CA TRP A 112 -6.71 3.82 -2.74
C TRP A 112 -6.27 4.75 -1.61
N THR A 113 -5.03 5.21 -1.63
CA THR A 113 -4.47 6.11 -0.58
C THR A 113 -5.24 7.42 -0.49
N ASN A 114 -5.47 8.09 -1.62
CA ASN A 114 -6.24 9.33 -1.66
C ASN A 114 -7.67 9.14 -1.16
N THR A 115 -8.30 8.02 -1.48
CA THR A 115 -9.67 7.72 -1.05
C THR A 115 -9.71 7.44 0.44
N ALA A 116 -8.82 6.57 0.96
CA ALA A 116 -8.69 6.28 2.37
C ALA A 116 -8.45 7.55 3.21
N HIS A 117 -7.60 8.46 2.74
CA HIS A 117 -7.33 9.74 3.41
C HIS A 117 -8.56 10.64 3.54
N ARG A 118 -9.48 10.67 2.55
CA ARG A 118 -10.76 11.40 2.65
C ARG A 118 -11.69 10.81 3.71
N HIS A 119 -11.51 9.54 4.04
CA HIS A 119 -12.36 8.81 4.97
C HIS A 119 -11.66 8.51 6.30
N ALA A 120 -10.48 9.12 6.55
CA ALA A 120 -9.68 8.93 7.76
C ALA A 120 -9.20 7.48 8.00
N VAL A 121 -9.10 6.70 6.93
CA VAL A 121 -8.77 5.28 6.99
C VAL A 121 -7.26 5.08 6.89
N LYS A 122 -6.72 4.16 7.71
CA LYS A 122 -5.28 3.84 7.81
C LYS A 122 -4.88 2.76 6.80
N LEU A 123 -3.64 2.81 6.32
CA LEU A 123 -3.04 1.86 5.38
C LEU A 123 -2.05 0.89 6.05
N ASN A 124 -1.92 -0.32 5.49
CA ASN A 124 -1.02 -1.39 5.96
C ASN A 124 -0.17 -1.97 4.81
N MET A 125 0.96 -2.60 5.16
CA MET A 125 1.87 -3.32 4.26
C MET A 125 2.22 -4.69 4.87
N GLU A 126 2.51 -5.68 4.02
CA GLU A 126 2.91 -7.05 4.42
C GLU A 126 4.34 -7.35 3.98
N VAL A 127 5.02 -8.25 4.73
CA VAL A 127 6.30 -8.87 4.39
C VAL A 127 6.21 -10.37 4.67
N ASP A 128 6.39 -11.21 3.65
CA ASP A 128 6.56 -12.65 3.82
C ASP A 128 7.89 -12.98 4.53
N LEU A 129 7.84 -13.84 5.55
CA LEU A 129 9.02 -14.16 6.35
C LEU A 129 9.09 -15.65 6.72
N ASP A 130 10.28 -16.26 6.55
CA ASP A 130 10.55 -17.59 7.09
C ASP A 130 10.50 -17.57 8.63
N SER A 131 9.85 -18.59 9.21
CA SER A 131 9.77 -18.83 10.65
C SER A 131 11.12 -18.73 11.40
N VAL A 132 12.24 -19.09 10.77
CA VAL A 132 13.59 -18.99 11.37
C VAL A 132 13.97 -17.53 11.66
N GLN A 133 13.39 -16.58 10.92
CA GLN A 133 13.66 -15.15 11.07
C GLN A 133 12.72 -14.46 12.10
N ILE A 134 11.81 -15.18 12.76
CA ILE A 134 10.87 -14.60 13.75
C ILE A 134 11.58 -13.74 14.82
N PRO A 135 12.74 -14.15 15.39
CA PRO A 135 13.46 -13.29 16.34
C PRO A 135 13.90 -11.95 15.72
N ASN A 136 14.40 -11.99 14.48
CA ASN A 136 14.82 -10.80 13.74
C ASN A 136 13.61 -9.91 13.42
N LEU A 137 12.48 -10.51 13.07
CA LEU A 137 11.23 -9.79 12.83
C LEU A 137 10.75 -9.06 14.08
N LYS A 138 10.80 -9.69 15.26
CA LYS A 138 10.40 -9.03 16.52
C LYS A 138 11.23 -7.78 16.78
N GLU A 139 12.54 -7.88 16.60
CA GLU A 139 13.45 -6.75 16.76
C GLU A 139 13.19 -5.67 15.70
N PHE A 140 13.04 -6.08 14.44
CA PHE A 140 12.73 -5.19 13.34
C PHE A 140 11.41 -4.44 13.55
N VAL A 141 10.33 -5.14 13.94
CA VAL A 141 9.01 -4.55 14.21
C VAL A 141 9.11 -3.55 15.37
N ASN A 142 9.84 -3.88 16.44
CA ASN A 142 10.07 -2.96 17.55
C ASN A 142 10.80 -1.69 17.07
N HIS A 143 11.91 -1.85 16.36
CA HIS A 143 12.68 -0.74 15.82
C HIS A 143 11.87 0.11 14.83
N LEU A 144 11.12 -0.53 13.92
CA LEU A 144 10.26 0.12 12.95
C LEU A 144 9.16 0.92 13.66
N THR A 145 8.51 0.33 14.67
CA THR A 145 7.48 1.00 15.47
C THR A 145 8.02 2.28 16.11
N LEU A 146 9.18 2.20 16.77
CA LEU A 146 9.82 3.35 17.42
C LEU A 146 10.21 4.42 16.40
N THR A 147 10.80 4.02 15.28
CA THR A 147 11.23 4.92 14.21
C THR A 147 10.04 5.63 13.56
N MET A 148 8.95 4.90 13.29
CA MET A 148 7.73 5.44 12.70
C MET A 148 7.06 6.43 13.63
N HIS A 149 6.86 6.11 14.92
CA HIS A 149 6.24 7.03 15.86
C HIS A 149 7.07 8.30 16.11
N SER A 150 8.40 8.19 16.04
CA SER A 150 9.31 9.34 16.12
C SER A 150 9.19 10.23 14.87
N SER A 151 9.12 9.63 13.68
CA SER A 151 9.09 10.35 12.40
C SER A 151 7.70 10.90 12.04
N VAL A 152 6.65 10.16 12.37
CA VAL A 152 5.25 10.47 12.08
C VAL A 152 4.41 10.20 13.33
N PRO A 153 4.29 11.19 14.24
CA PRO A 153 3.47 11.05 15.44
C PRO A 153 2.03 10.66 15.11
N GLY A 154 1.52 9.62 15.78
CA GLY A 154 0.18 9.09 15.54
C GLY A 154 0.08 8.05 14.40
N SER A 155 1.20 7.65 13.79
CA SER A 155 1.22 6.47 12.91
C SER A 155 0.71 5.23 13.63
N LEU A 156 0.13 4.29 12.89
CA LEU A 156 -0.30 3.00 13.43
C LEU A 156 0.45 1.89 12.70
N LEU A 157 0.99 0.95 13.46
CA LEU A 157 1.48 -0.31 12.94
C LEU A 157 0.54 -1.42 13.39
N ILE A 158 0.03 -2.21 12.44
CA ILE A 158 -0.82 -3.37 12.70
C ILE A 158 0.00 -4.59 12.33
N TRP A 159 0.06 -5.57 13.24
CA TRP A 159 0.67 -6.86 12.96
C TRP A 159 -0.36 -7.97 13.08
N TYR A 160 -0.37 -8.87 12.11
CA TYR A 160 -1.23 -10.04 12.09
C TYR A 160 -0.35 -11.28 11.97
N HIS A 161 -0.73 -12.35 12.68
CA HIS A 161 -0.08 -13.64 12.54
C HIS A 161 -0.88 -14.44 11.52
N SER A 162 -0.35 -14.57 10.30
CA SER A 162 -0.85 -15.51 9.29
C SER A 162 -0.50 -16.94 9.63
#